data_AF-A0A8E3ZI58-F1
#
_entry.id   AF-A0A8E3ZI58-F1
#
_cell.length_a   1.000
_cell.length_b   1.000
_cell.length_c   1.000
_cell.angle_alpha   90.00
_cell.angle_beta   90.00
_cell.angle_gamma   90.00
#
_symmetry.space_group_name_H-M   'P 1'
#
loop_
_entity.id
_entity.type
_entity.pdbx_description
1 polymer ?
#
loop_
_entity_poly.entity_id
_entity_poly.type
_entity_poly.pdbx_seq_one_letter_code
_entity_poly.pdbx_strand_id
1 'polypeptide(L)'
;MDQISLDAICPLVSTPESYHGESYMGFMLRTAEDNGYASVHAMMRYAGLTENEMRAARPPIAKLSSLFGREVSEFESMDTDAGVKSGRHMTLMKHHLPSIYLRSKHARICPDCVAEHGHVSAFWELKHAVACTAHKRMALERCPDCKMTIDWSRRGLKTCRCGLDFSYVDSEIVSNQALLTLLELLQAKLRREPLNHDALHYLGFPVDALEKLSLNTLLGIINRLENFLQTTRTQDDDLALPAMENTAEILANWPQGFYRYLERVHAPNAQIEASGLRGQFKSFYESFFKNELPPEEMAFLHEAFVAFGKQHWQQASIHPNLAKDYGSNIVGIEGLAKAIGKQPSTTRKLVDQGLIPVHSLHPRTGRKLFNLSQMPFEFAEGKALSLDTAAEILDIPVTVLRAYRARGFYHAQYLVSPSTLFHERDVAELKNDLVRDCVRLDSIDELHQITLNKVMLKKLGDPIVKASFIAAIKNREIKPLGMLSDTVGSLVLELKTVKDYLDHFSTVLADSVSLEDAKTELVVDHEVIAELLKHGLIESMHTEVGPRITRQSLTAFCSQYVPCRKVAKLKAIPQQQVLDLCGELGILPFHIREQNLRPKDSFLPRERLSLLGIDDFVLIDQREVA
;
A
#
# COMPACT_ATOMS: atom_id res chain seq x y z
N MET A 1 -30.15 55.61 -40.29
CA MET A 1 -31.18 54.59 -40.02
C MET A 1 -30.65 53.53 -39.07
N ASP A 2 -30.50 53.75 -37.77
CA ASP A 2 -30.45 54.95 -36.94
C ASP A 2 -29.58 54.58 -35.75
N GLN A 3 -28.51 55.35 -35.53
CA GLN A 3 -27.80 55.36 -34.27
C GLN A 3 -28.75 55.96 -33.25
N ILE A 4 -29.37 55.11 -32.42
CA ILE A 4 -29.99 55.55 -31.18
C ILE A 4 -28.86 56.20 -30.38
N SER A 5 -28.91 57.53 -30.28
CA SER A 5 -28.20 58.31 -29.28
C SER A 5 -28.33 57.58 -27.94
N LEU A 6 -27.24 57.47 -27.17
CA LEU A 6 -27.26 57.06 -25.76
C LEU A 6 -27.99 58.11 -24.89
N ASP A 7 -29.17 58.55 -25.34
CA ASP A 7 -30.16 59.21 -24.52
C ASP A 7 -30.51 58.21 -23.42
N ALA A 8 -30.38 58.68 -22.17
CA ALA A 8 -30.34 57.86 -20.97
C ALA A 8 -31.39 56.75 -20.97
N ILE A 9 -30.94 55.48 -20.88
CA ILE A 9 -31.82 54.34 -20.62
C ILE A 9 -32.72 54.73 -19.44
N CYS A 10 -34.02 54.87 -19.70
CA CYS A 10 -34.96 55.22 -18.64
C CYS A 10 -35.05 54.03 -17.68
N PRO A 11 -34.90 54.25 -16.36
CA PRO A 11 -35.10 53.20 -15.37
C PRO A 11 -36.48 52.55 -15.49
N LEU A 12 -36.55 51.29 -15.07
CA LEU A 12 -37.78 50.52 -15.00
C LEU A 12 -38.76 51.11 -14.00
N VAL A 13 -40.06 50.88 -14.23
CA VAL A 13 -41.14 51.36 -13.37
C VAL A 13 -41.13 50.60 -12.03
N SER A 14 -40.88 49.29 -12.09
CA SER A 14 -40.67 48.44 -10.92
C SER A 14 -39.21 48.01 -10.84
N THR A 15 -38.53 48.39 -9.76
CA THR A 15 -37.13 48.03 -9.49
C THR A 15 -37.04 47.26 -8.17
N PRO A 16 -37.52 46.00 -8.15
CA PRO A 16 -37.57 45.23 -6.91
C PRO A 16 -36.16 44.98 -6.35
N GLU A 17 -36.07 44.79 -5.04
CA GLU A 17 -34.86 44.27 -4.41
C GLU A 17 -34.73 42.77 -4.62
N SER A 18 -33.50 42.27 -4.65
CA SER A 18 -33.21 40.85 -4.73
C SER A 18 -33.47 40.17 -3.38
N TYR A 19 -34.03 38.97 -3.40
CA TYR A 19 -34.13 38.15 -2.20
C TYR A 19 -32.77 37.54 -1.85
N HIS A 20 -32.53 37.33 -0.56
CA HIS A 20 -31.32 36.62 -0.11
C HIS A 20 -31.30 35.19 -0.68
N GLY A 21 -30.26 34.85 -1.44
CA GLY A 21 -30.14 33.55 -2.09
C GLY A 21 -31.06 33.36 -3.31
N GLU A 22 -31.53 34.44 -3.93
CA GLU A 22 -32.21 34.43 -5.23
C GLU A 22 -31.21 34.16 -6.37
N SER A 23 -31.64 33.38 -7.37
CA SER A 23 -30.87 33.16 -8.59
C SER A 23 -30.77 34.45 -9.40
N TYR A 24 -29.59 34.72 -9.96
CA TYR A 24 -29.34 35.92 -10.77
C TYR A 24 -30.34 36.04 -11.93
N MET A 25 -30.51 34.97 -12.70
CA MET A 25 -31.45 34.97 -13.83
C MET A 25 -32.91 34.88 -13.38
N GLY A 26 -33.18 34.32 -12.19
CA GLY A 26 -34.50 34.36 -11.55
C GLY A 26 -34.94 35.80 -11.26
N PHE A 27 -34.06 36.59 -10.64
CA PHE A 27 -34.28 38.00 -10.37
C PHE A 27 -34.51 38.81 -11.66
N MET A 28 -33.69 38.57 -12.70
CA MET A 28 -33.86 39.24 -14.00
C MET A 28 -35.19 38.88 -14.67
N LEU A 29 -35.61 37.62 -14.58
CA LEU A 29 -36.89 37.15 -15.13
C LEU A 29 -38.09 37.77 -14.39
N ARG A 30 -38.06 37.77 -13.05
CA ARG A 30 -39.08 38.41 -12.20
C ARG A 30 -39.19 39.91 -12.48
N THR A 31 -38.06 40.60 -12.58
CA THR A 31 -38.03 42.03 -12.91
C THR A 31 -38.64 42.31 -14.27
N ALA A 32 -38.35 41.48 -15.27
CA ALA A 32 -38.93 41.60 -16.61
C ALA A 32 -40.45 41.38 -16.57
N GLU A 33 -40.92 40.38 -15.81
CA GLU A 33 -42.35 40.08 -15.59
C GLU A 33 -43.07 41.27 -14.91
N ASP A 34 -42.53 41.81 -13.83
CA ASP A 34 -43.08 42.94 -13.08
C ASP A 34 -43.23 44.22 -13.91
N ASN A 35 -42.40 44.37 -14.95
CA ASN A 35 -42.42 45.50 -15.88
C ASN A 35 -43.14 45.19 -17.20
N GLY A 36 -43.79 44.03 -17.32
CA GLY A 36 -44.62 43.68 -18.48
C GLY A 36 -43.84 43.33 -19.76
N TYR A 37 -42.55 43.01 -19.66
CA TYR A 37 -41.78 42.55 -20.81
C TYR A 37 -42.20 41.14 -21.22
N ALA A 38 -42.27 40.89 -22.54
CA ALA A 38 -42.61 39.58 -23.08
C ALA A 38 -41.56 38.48 -22.76
N SER A 39 -40.32 38.88 -22.41
CA SER A 39 -39.26 37.99 -21.93
C SER A 39 -38.12 38.79 -21.29
N VAL A 40 -37.28 38.13 -20.51
CA VAL A 40 -36.05 38.73 -19.97
C VAL A 40 -35.13 39.29 -21.07
N HIS A 41 -35.05 38.64 -22.23
CA HIS A 41 -34.25 39.13 -23.36
C HIS A 41 -34.80 40.44 -23.96
N ALA A 42 -36.11 40.69 -23.91
CA ALA A 42 -36.67 41.95 -24.36
C ALA A 42 -36.20 43.12 -23.48
N MET A 43 -36.19 42.91 -22.16
CA MET A 43 -35.66 43.86 -21.18
C MET A 43 -34.15 44.08 -21.36
N MET A 44 -33.38 42.99 -21.52
CA MET A 44 -31.93 43.08 -21.72
C MET A 44 -31.55 43.78 -23.03
N ARG A 45 -32.32 43.57 -24.11
CA ARG A 45 -32.10 44.26 -25.39
C ARG A 45 -32.34 45.77 -25.26
N TYR A 46 -33.36 46.18 -24.48
CA TYR A 46 -33.59 47.58 -24.16
C TYR A 46 -32.40 48.21 -23.40
N ALA A 47 -31.72 47.44 -22.54
CA ALA A 47 -30.47 47.86 -21.89
C ALA A 47 -29.20 47.84 -22.79
N GLY A 48 -29.34 47.58 -24.09
CA GLY A 48 -28.20 47.57 -25.01
C GLY A 48 -27.29 46.34 -24.90
N LEU A 49 -27.79 45.22 -24.37
CA LEU A 49 -27.06 43.95 -24.42
C LEU A 49 -27.14 43.34 -25.82
N THR A 50 -26.00 42.82 -26.29
CA THR A 50 -25.90 42.03 -27.52
C THR A 50 -26.52 40.63 -27.33
N GLU A 51 -26.83 39.95 -28.43
CA GLU A 51 -27.34 38.57 -28.40
C GLU A 51 -26.40 37.59 -27.66
N ASN A 52 -25.09 37.83 -27.69
CA ASN A 52 -24.14 36.99 -26.97
C ASN A 52 -24.14 37.27 -25.46
N GLU A 53 -24.25 38.55 -25.07
CA GLU A 53 -24.35 38.94 -23.66
C GLU A 53 -25.65 38.46 -23.02
N MET A 54 -26.77 38.49 -23.76
CA MET A 54 -28.06 37.98 -23.27
C MET A 54 -28.06 36.46 -23.04
N ARG A 55 -27.26 35.71 -23.83
CA ARG A 55 -27.12 34.25 -23.69
C ARG A 55 -26.04 33.83 -22.69
N ALA A 56 -25.33 34.80 -22.10
CA ALA A 56 -24.36 34.51 -21.06
C ALA A 56 -25.06 33.98 -19.81
N ALA A 57 -24.37 33.14 -19.03
CA ALA A 57 -24.84 32.66 -17.74
C ALA A 57 -25.00 33.80 -16.70
N ARG A 58 -24.17 34.84 -16.87
CA ARG A 58 -24.17 36.08 -16.09
C ARG A 58 -24.11 37.26 -17.07
N PRO A 59 -25.27 37.75 -17.54
CA PRO A 59 -25.35 38.99 -18.31
C PRO A 59 -24.63 40.15 -17.60
N PRO A 60 -23.95 41.07 -18.31
CA PRO A 60 -23.14 42.11 -17.70
C PRO A 60 -23.97 43.07 -16.84
N ILE A 61 -23.74 43.07 -15.52
CA ILE A 61 -24.47 43.95 -14.60
C ILE A 61 -24.25 45.42 -14.91
N ALA A 62 -23.07 45.81 -15.42
CA ALA A 62 -22.76 47.20 -15.75
C ALA A 62 -23.71 47.82 -16.79
N LYS A 63 -24.29 47.01 -17.68
CA LYS A 63 -25.31 47.48 -18.62
C LYS A 63 -26.70 47.47 -17.98
N LEU A 64 -26.97 46.45 -17.15
CA LEU A 64 -28.27 46.26 -16.52
C LEU A 64 -28.53 47.23 -15.37
N SER A 65 -27.50 47.71 -14.66
CA SER A 65 -27.66 48.62 -13.52
C SER A 65 -28.40 49.91 -13.89
N SER A 66 -28.24 50.37 -15.14
CA SER A 66 -28.98 51.51 -15.71
C SER A 66 -30.50 51.30 -15.71
N LEU A 67 -30.98 50.07 -15.93
CA LEU A 67 -32.41 49.73 -15.85
C LEU A 67 -32.97 49.89 -14.44
N PHE A 68 -32.14 49.73 -13.41
CA PHE A 68 -32.58 49.84 -12.03
C PHE A 68 -32.39 51.25 -11.47
N GLY A 69 -31.70 52.14 -12.19
CA GLY A 69 -31.28 53.45 -11.66
C GLY A 69 -30.36 53.34 -10.46
N ARG A 70 -29.55 52.27 -10.38
CA ARG A 70 -28.66 51.94 -9.26
C ARG A 70 -27.21 51.80 -9.73
N GLU A 71 -26.27 52.00 -8.82
CA GLU A 71 -24.86 51.75 -9.05
C GLU A 71 -24.56 50.25 -9.09
N VAL A 72 -23.50 49.85 -9.80
CA VAL A 72 -23.12 48.43 -9.91
C VAL A 72 -22.79 47.80 -8.54
N SER A 73 -22.20 48.58 -7.63
CA SER A 73 -21.87 48.12 -6.27
C SER A 73 -23.10 47.73 -5.45
N GLU A 74 -24.29 48.23 -5.80
CA GLU A 74 -25.54 47.86 -5.12
C GLU A 74 -26.01 46.44 -5.47
N PHE A 75 -25.39 45.79 -6.46
CA PHE A 75 -25.69 44.41 -6.88
C PHE A 75 -24.65 43.40 -6.38
N GLU A 76 -23.74 43.79 -5.48
CA GLU A 76 -22.72 42.89 -4.91
C GLU A 76 -23.31 41.63 -4.26
N SER A 77 -24.55 41.71 -3.75
CA SER A 77 -25.27 40.57 -3.17
C SER A 77 -25.66 39.49 -4.18
N MET A 78 -25.62 39.79 -5.48
CA MET A 78 -26.08 38.92 -6.56
C MET A 78 -24.95 38.19 -7.29
N ASP A 79 -23.77 38.13 -6.68
CA ASP A 79 -22.59 37.44 -7.22
C ASP A 79 -22.28 37.85 -8.66
N THR A 80 -22.36 39.15 -8.92
CA THR A 80 -22.04 39.70 -10.24
C THR A 80 -20.53 39.53 -10.45
N ASP A 81 -20.13 38.67 -11.39
CA ASP A 81 -18.72 38.40 -11.73
C ASP A 81 -18.06 39.63 -12.37
N ALA A 82 -17.88 40.70 -11.59
CA ALA A 82 -17.17 41.92 -11.95
C ALA A 82 -15.67 41.60 -12.04
N GLY A 83 -15.24 40.99 -13.15
CA GLY A 83 -13.81 40.93 -13.53
C GLY A 83 -13.17 39.54 -13.66
N VAL A 84 -13.91 38.43 -13.58
CA VAL A 84 -13.31 37.10 -13.79
C VAL A 84 -13.12 36.85 -15.30
N LYS A 85 -11.87 36.97 -15.77
CA LYS A 85 -11.49 36.80 -17.20
C LYS A 85 -11.63 35.36 -17.74
N SER A 86 -12.01 34.39 -16.92
CA SER A 86 -12.01 32.97 -17.28
C SER A 86 -13.41 32.38 -17.09
N GLY A 87 -14.10 32.07 -18.19
CA GLY A 87 -15.40 31.36 -18.17
C GLY A 87 -15.35 29.92 -17.62
N ARG A 88 -14.23 29.52 -17.00
CA ARG A 88 -14.07 28.22 -16.34
C ARG A 88 -14.62 28.21 -14.92
N HIS A 89 -14.72 29.36 -14.25
CA HIS A 89 -15.26 29.49 -12.89
C HIS A 89 -16.32 30.59 -12.84
N MET A 90 -17.24 30.49 -11.90
CA MET A 90 -18.30 31.46 -11.65
C MET A 90 -18.56 31.59 -10.15
N THR A 91 -19.10 32.74 -9.75
CA THR A 91 -19.48 32.97 -8.36
C THR A 91 -20.96 32.61 -8.13
N LEU A 92 -21.22 31.87 -7.05
CA LEU A 92 -22.55 31.53 -6.56
C LEU A 92 -22.58 31.58 -5.03
N MET A 93 -23.39 32.46 -4.47
CA MET A 93 -23.48 32.76 -3.03
C MET A 93 -22.10 32.95 -2.39
N LYS A 94 -21.23 33.75 -3.02
CA LYS A 94 -19.83 33.99 -2.62
C LYS A 94 -18.92 32.76 -2.65
N HIS A 95 -19.33 31.66 -3.28
CA HIS A 95 -18.47 30.53 -3.60
C HIS A 95 -17.93 30.66 -5.02
N HIS A 96 -16.61 30.55 -5.19
CA HIS A 96 -15.99 30.46 -6.50
C HIS A 96 -15.96 29.01 -6.96
N LEU A 97 -16.87 28.66 -7.86
CA LEU A 97 -17.09 27.27 -8.30
C LEU A 97 -16.69 27.09 -9.77
N PRO A 98 -16.08 25.96 -10.13
CA PRO A 98 -15.96 25.54 -11.52
C PRO A 98 -17.32 25.54 -12.23
N SER A 99 -17.38 26.13 -13.42
CA SER A 99 -18.57 26.21 -14.27
C SER A 99 -19.19 24.84 -14.59
N ILE A 100 -18.39 23.76 -14.58
CA ILE A 100 -18.86 22.38 -14.76
C ILE A 100 -19.81 21.91 -13.64
N TYR A 101 -19.76 22.54 -12.46
CA TYR A 101 -20.68 22.24 -11.36
C TYR A 101 -21.99 23.06 -11.44
N LEU A 102 -22.13 23.94 -12.43
CA LEU A 102 -23.25 24.87 -12.56
C LEU A 102 -24.07 24.61 -13.81
N ARG A 103 -25.34 25.00 -13.76
CA ARG A 103 -26.31 24.91 -14.86
C ARG A 103 -27.02 26.25 -15.11
N SER A 104 -26.28 27.32 -15.26
CA SER A 104 -26.88 28.67 -15.28
C SER A 104 -27.67 29.02 -16.56
N LYS A 105 -27.55 28.24 -17.66
CA LYS A 105 -28.27 28.53 -18.94
C LYS A 105 -29.70 27.99 -18.99
N HIS A 106 -29.97 26.91 -18.25
CA HIS A 106 -31.27 26.24 -18.24
C HIS A 106 -31.82 26.27 -16.83
N ALA A 107 -33.06 26.71 -16.67
CA ALA A 107 -33.66 26.83 -15.36
C ALA A 107 -34.10 25.45 -14.85
N ARG A 108 -33.92 25.26 -13.55
CA ARG A 108 -34.64 24.26 -12.75
C ARG A 108 -35.47 25.02 -11.73
N ILE A 109 -36.68 24.56 -11.49
CA ILE A 109 -37.55 25.16 -10.48
C ILE A 109 -38.31 24.08 -9.73
N CYS A 110 -38.71 24.40 -8.50
CA CYS A 110 -39.86 23.78 -7.87
C CYS A 110 -41.05 24.73 -8.06
N PRO A 111 -42.14 24.33 -8.73
CA PRO A 111 -43.31 25.17 -8.90
C PRO A 111 -43.88 25.65 -7.57
N ASP A 112 -43.93 24.78 -6.56
CA ASP A 112 -44.41 25.11 -5.22
C ASP A 112 -43.53 26.19 -4.56
N CYS A 113 -42.19 26.05 -4.63
CA CYS A 113 -41.31 27.09 -4.08
C CYS A 113 -41.53 28.45 -4.76
N VAL A 114 -41.71 28.48 -6.09
CA VAL A 114 -41.94 29.73 -6.82
C VAL A 114 -43.29 30.33 -6.46
N ALA A 115 -44.33 29.51 -6.28
CA ALA A 115 -45.65 29.95 -5.87
C ALA A 115 -45.65 30.52 -4.42
N GLU A 116 -44.92 29.87 -3.50
CA GLU A 116 -44.84 30.26 -2.09
C GLU A 116 -43.95 31.49 -1.87
N HIS A 117 -42.77 31.53 -2.50
CA HIS A 117 -41.72 32.51 -2.19
C HIS A 117 -41.59 33.62 -3.23
N GLY A 118 -42.24 33.50 -4.39
CA GLY A 118 -42.20 34.50 -5.46
C GLY A 118 -40.86 34.67 -6.16
N HIS A 119 -39.89 33.77 -5.92
CA HIS A 119 -38.56 33.83 -6.54
C HIS A 119 -37.96 32.44 -6.76
N VAL A 120 -36.91 32.36 -7.58
CA VAL A 120 -36.15 31.13 -7.84
C VAL A 120 -34.88 31.15 -7.01
N SER A 121 -34.66 30.12 -6.19
CA SER A 121 -33.44 30.03 -5.36
C SER A 121 -32.18 29.79 -6.21
N ALA A 122 -31.06 30.40 -5.80
CA ALA A 122 -29.73 30.18 -6.34
C ALA A 122 -29.26 28.72 -6.24
N PHE A 123 -29.85 27.91 -5.34
CA PHE A 123 -29.58 26.47 -5.25
C PHE A 123 -29.79 25.75 -6.59
N TRP A 124 -30.80 26.17 -7.36
CA TRP A 124 -31.13 25.58 -8.66
C TRP A 124 -30.07 25.82 -9.74
N GLU A 125 -29.09 26.70 -9.48
CA GLU A 125 -27.96 26.91 -10.39
C GLU A 125 -26.89 25.82 -10.25
N LEU A 126 -26.91 25.01 -9.19
CA LEU A 126 -26.05 23.84 -9.09
C LEU A 126 -26.53 22.74 -10.05
N LYS A 127 -25.61 22.17 -10.84
CA LYS A 127 -25.88 21.04 -11.74
C LYS A 127 -26.51 19.85 -11.01
N HIS A 128 -26.17 19.65 -9.74
CA HIS A 128 -26.64 18.51 -8.93
C HIS A 128 -27.88 18.82 -8.07
N ALA A 129 -28.47 20.01 -8.20
CA ALA A 129 -29.77 20.33 -7.59
C ALA A 129 -30.91 19.68 -8.41
N VAL A 130 -31.15 18.39 -8.15
CA VAL A 130 -32.08 17.55 -8.94
C VAL A 130 -33.48 17.46 -8.35
N ALA A 131 -33.66 17.80 -7.07
CA ALA A 131 -34.96 17.76 -6.40
C ALA A 131 -35.07 18.85 -5.33
N CYS A 132 -36.32 19.18 -4.99
CA CYS A 132 -36.64 20.10 -3.91
C CYS A 132 -36.67 19.36 -2.58
N THR A 133 -35.94 19.87 -1.59
CA THR A 133 -35.90 19.30 -0.23
C THR A 133 -37.12 19.71 0.60
N ALA A 134 -37.64 20.93 0.40
CA ALA A 134 -38.83 21.43 1.09
C ALA A 134 -40.11 20.68 0.67
N HIS A 135 -40.33 20.55 -0.64
CA HIS A 135 -41.54 19.91 -1.21
C HIS A 135 -41.35 18.44 -1.55
N LYS A 136 -40.13 17.91 -1.47
CA LYS A 136 -39.76 16.50 -1.74
C LYS A 136 -40.21 16.01 -3.11
N ARG A 137 -39.98 16.83 -4.14
CA ARG A 137 -40.36 16.55 -5.53
C ARG A 137 -39.20 16.81 -6.49
N MET A 138 -39.20 16.10 -7.61
CA MET A 138 -38.22 16.28 -8.68
C MET A 138 -38.28 17.69 -9.26
N ALA A 139 -37.11 18.23 -9.60
CA ALA A 139 -37.01 19.55 -10.21
C ALA A 139 -37.70 19.57 -11.57
N LEU A 140 -38.48 20.61 -11.84
CA LEU A 140 -39.06 20.81 -13.15
C LEU A 140 -37.99 21.38 -14.09
N GLU A 141 -37.58 20.56 -15.07
CA GLU A 141 -36.53 20.94 -16.04
C GLU A 141 -37.03 21.05 -17.47
N ARG A 142 -38.09 20.33 -17.80
CA ARG A 142 -38.72 20.30 -19.12
C ARG A 142 -40.20 20.55 -18.96
N CYS A 143 -40.76 21.33 -19.87
CA CYS A 143 -42.19 21.55 -19.87
C CYS A 143 -42.93 20.25 -20.26
N PRO A 144 -43.93 19.79 -19.49
CA PRO A 144 -44.68 18.59 -19.85
C PRO A 144 -45.55 18.77 -21.10
N ASP A 145 -45.89 20.01 -21.47
CA ASP A 145 -46.69 20.31 -22.66
C ASP A 145 -45.77 20.38 -23.91
N CYS A 146 -44.90 21.39 -23.99
CA CYS A 146 -44.06 21.59 -25.18
C CYS A 146 -42.78 20.74 -25.22
N LYS A 147 -42.46 19.97 -24.18
CA LYS A 147 -41.27 19.08 -24.03
C LYS A 147 -39.90 19.76 -24.10
N MET A 148 -39.86 21.08 -24.33
CA MET A 148 -38.65 21.87 -24.34
C MET A 148 -38.07 22.03 -22.93
N THR A 149 -36.73 22.03 -22.83
CA THR A 149 -36.02 22.42 -21.61
C THR A 149 -36.42 23.84 -21.21
N ILE A 150 -36.65 24.04 -19.93
CA ILE A 150 -37.01 25.34 -19.37
C ILE A 150 -35.75 26.21 -19.43
N ASP A 151 -35.85 27.32 -20.16
CA ASP A 151 -34.83 28.35 -20.24
C ASP A 151 -35.32 29.62 -19.52
N TRP A 152 -34.47 30.65 -19.48
CA TRP A 152 -34.80 31.93 -18.89
C TRP A 152 -35.57 32.86 -19.84
N SER A 153 -35.64 32.53 -21.13
CA SER A 153 -36.32 33.34 -22.17
C SER A 153 -37.81 33.06 -22.21
N ARG A 154 -38.48 33.28 -21.08
CA ARG A 154 -39.92 33.09 -20.90
C ARG A 154 -40.57 34.32 -20.27
N ARG A 155 -41.91 34.33 -20.20
CA ARG A 155 -42.70 35.52 -19.79
C ARG A 155 -42.60 35.84 -18.31
N GLY A 156 -42.37 34.83 -17.47
CA GLY A 156 -42.42 35.00 -16.02
C GLY A 156 -42.01 33.74 -15.29
N LEU A 157 -41.90 33.81 -13.96
CA LEU A 157 -41.36 32.73 -13.13
C LEU A 157 -42.19 31.44 -13.18
N LYS A 158 -43.50 31.56 -13.37
CA LYS A 158 -44.45 30.43 -13.40
C LYS A 158 -44.85 30.01 -14.81
N THR A 159 -44.49 30.77 -15.83
CA THR A 159 -45.04 30.57 -17.18
C THR A 159 -43.98 30.03 -18.13
N CYS A 160 -44.30 28.96 -18.85
CA CYS A 160 -43.48 28.42 -19.93
C CYS A 160 -43.58 29.30 -21.20
N ARG A 161 -42.62 29.14 -22.12
CA ARG A 161 -42.69 29.74 -23.46
C ARG A 161 -43.93 29.35 -24.28
N CYS A 162 -44.51 28.17 -24.02
CA CYS A 162 -45.73 27.71 -24.68
C CYS A 162 -47.02 28.24 -24.03
N GLY A 163 -46.92 28.93 -22.88
CA GLY A 163 -48.06 29.45 -22.14
C GLY A 163 -48.53 28.56 -20.99
N LEU A 164 -48.01 27.34 -20.85
CA LEU A 164 -48.30 26.50 -19.69
C LEU A 164 -47.87 27.19 -18.38
N ASP A 165 -48.76 27.20 -17.40
CA ASP A 165 -48.46 27.62 -16.03
C ASP A 165 -47.95 26.43 -15.21
N PHE A 166 -46.72 26.56 -14.72
CA PHE A 166 -46.00 25.56 -13.93
C PHE A 166 -46.66 25.28 -12.59
N SER A 167 -47.48 26.19 -12.07
CA SER A 167 -48.21 26.01 -10.80
C SER A 167 -49.17 24.81 -10.84
N TYR A 168 -49.56 24.35 -12.02
CA TYR A 168 -50.45 23.19 -12.22
C TYR A 168 -49.69 21.93 -12.65
N VAL A 169 -48.36 21.99 -12.71
CA VAL A 169 -47.54 20.84 -13.11
C VAL A 169 -47.24 19.99 -11.90
N ASP A 170 -47.66 18.74 -11.96
CA ASP A 170 -47.30 17.74 -10.95
C ASP A 170 -45.95 17.11 -11.30
N SER A 171 -45.06 17.06 -10.31
CA SER A 171 -43.72 16.46 -10.41
C SER A 171 -43.61 15.24 -9.50
N GLU A 172 -42.82 14.26 -9.92
CA GLU A 172 -42.59 13.02 -9.18
C GLU A 172 -42.11 13.28 -7.74
N ILE A 173 -42.68 12.54 -6.78
CA ILE A 173 -42.32 12.61 -5.37
C ILE A 173 -41.03 11.83 -5.12
N VAL A 174 -40.09 12.45 -4.41
CA VAL A 174 -38.82 11.85 -4.01
C VAL A 174 -38.97 11.19 -2.65
N SER A 175 -38.93 9.86 -2.62
CA SER A 175 -39.03 9.06 -1.39
C SER A 175 -37.66 8.70 -0.80
N ASN A 176 -36.59 8.77 -1.59
CA ASN A 176 -35.23 8.42 -1.17
C ASN A 176 -34.69 9.45 -0.16
N GLN A 177 -34.65 9.06 1.12
CA GLN A 177 -34.20 9.94 2.21
C GLN A 177 -32.71 10.29 2.10
N ALA A 178 -31.85 9.36 1.69
CA ALA A 178 -30.42 9.63 1.54
C ALA A 178 -30.14 10.68 0.45
N LEU A 179 -30.91 10.65 -0.66
CA LEU A 179 -30.86 11.69 -1.68
C LEU A 179 -31.29 13.05 -1.14
N LEU A 180 -32.42 13.10 -0.42
CA LEU A 180 -32.91 14.34 0.18
C LEU A 180 -31.90 14.92 1.18
N THR A 181 -31.34 14.09 2.07
CA THR A 181 -30.32 14.52 3.03
C THR A 181 -29.04 15.02 2.35
N LEU A 182 -28.61 14.41 1.25
CA LEU A 182 -27.47 14.91 0.46
C LEU A 182 -27.78 16.26 -0.21
N LEU A 183 -29.00 16.46 -0.70
CA LEU A 183 -29.44 17.74 -1.26
C LEU A 183 -29.54 18.83 -0.17
N GLU A 184 -30.03 18.49 1.02
CA GLU A 184 -30.06 19.38 2.19
C GLU A 184 -28.64 19.77 2.62
N LEU A 185 -27.70 18.81 2.62
CA LEU A 185 -26.28 19.07 2.86
C LEU A 185 -25.70 20.08 1.84
N LEU A 186 -25.96 19.90 0.55
CA LEU A 186 -25.52 20.85 -0.49
C LEU A 186 -26.13 22.24 -0.27
N GLN A 187 -27.41 22.31 0.09
CA GLN A 187 -28.08 23.57 0.40
C GLN A 187 -27.45 24.27 1.60
N ALA A 188 -27.24 23.55 2.71
CA ALA A 188 -26.63 24.10 3.91
C ALA A 188 -25.19 24.61 3.63
N LYS A 189 -24.39 23.83 2.88
CA LYS A 189 -23.03 24.24 2.47
C LYS A 189 -23.03 25.46 1.56
N LEU A 190 -24.01 25.58 0.65
CA LEU A 190 -24.17 26.74 -0.24
C LEU A 190 -24.59 28.00 0.53
N ARG A 191 -25.50 27.86 1.50
CA ARG A 191 -25.99 28.96 2.34
C ARG A 191 -25.07 29.30 3.51
N ARG A 192 -24.07 28.44 3.77
CA ARG A 192 -23.19 28.48 4.96
C ARG A 192 -23.98 28.39 6.27
N GLU A 193 -24.99 27.53 6.25
CA GLU A 193 -25.86 27.20 7.38
C GLU A 193 -25.34 25.93 8.08
N PRO A 194 -25.69 25.74 9.37
CA PRO A 194 -25.33 24.51 10.09
C PRO A 194 -25.95 23.28 9.43
N LEU A 195 -25.22 22.16 9.48
CA LEU A 195 -25.70 20.89 8.95
C LEU A 195 -26.76 20.27 9.87
N ASN A 196 -27.72 19.55 9.30
CA ASN A 196 -28.67 18.74 10.07
C ASN A 196 -27.99 17.44 10.54
N HIS A 197 -27.29 17.52 11.68
CA HIS A 197 -26.53 16.40 12.23
C HIS A 197 -27.42 15.19 12.55
N ASP A 198 -28.65 15.41 13.04
CA ASP A 198 -29.58 14.33 13.37
C ASP A 198 -29.95 13.49 12.14
N ALA A 199 -30.29 14.14 11.02
CA ALA A 199 -30.60 13.44 9.77
C ALA A 199 -29.38 12.70 9.19
N LEU A 200 -28.20 13.32 9.25
CA LEU A 200 -26.95 12.71 8.78
C LEU A 200 -26.57 11.49 9.63
N HIS A 201 -26.64 11.59 10.97
CA HIS A 201 -26.37 10.49 11.88
C HIS A 201 -27.38 9.34 11.71
N TYR A 202 -28.67 9.66 11.55
CA TYR A 202 -29.72 8.66 11.35
C TYR A 202 -29.45 7.76 10.13
N LEU A 203 -28.91 8.34 9.05
CA LEU A 203 -28.55 7.60 7.83
C LEU A 203 -27.10 7.09 7.82
N GLY A 204 -26.33 7.32 8.89
CA GLY A 204 -24.95 6.89 9.01
C GLY A 204 -23.97 7.62 8.08
N PHE A 205 -24.23 8.90 7.75
CA PHE A 205 -23.29 9.73 7.01
C PHE A 205 -22.06 10.08 7.87
N PRO A 206 -20.87 10.29 7.29
CA PRO A 206 -19.66 10.64 8.04
C PRO A 206 -19.67 12.12 8.47
N VAL A 207 -20.47 12.47 9.47
CA VAL A 207 -20.79 13.85 9.89
C VAL A 207 -19.53 14.69 10.10
N ASP A 208 -18.56 14.22 10.89
CA ASP A 208 -17.32 14.98 11.18
C ASP A 208 -16.51 15.34 9.93
N ALA A 209 -16.51 14.45 8.94
CA ALA A 209 -15.82 14.68 7.68
C ALA A 209 -16.60 15.67 6.81
N LEU A 210 -17.93 15.51 6.73
CA LEU A 210 -18.80 16.38 5.95
C LEU A 210 -18.87 17.80 6.52
N GLU A 211 -18.77 17.96 7.84
CA GLU A 211 -18.68 19.27 8.50
C GLU A 211 -17.45 20.05 8.03
N LYS A 212 -16.29 19.38 7.93
CA LYS A 212 -15.02 19.96 7.48
C LYS A 212 -14.95 20.18 5.97
N LEU A 213 -15.71 19.41 5.19
CA LEU A 213 -15.64 19.44 3.74
C LEU A 213 -16.19 20.76 3.17
N SER A 214 -15.49 21.36 2.22
CA SER A 214 -15.98 22.52 1.49
C SER A 214 -17.01 22.14 0.43
N LEU A 215 -17.88 23.08 0.04
CA LEU A 215 -18.83 22.87 -1.06
C LEU A 215 -18.12 22.47 -2.36
N ASN A 216 -16.97 23.10 -2.66
CA ASN A 216 -16.21 22.83 -3.88
C ASN A 216 -15.67 21.40 -3.93
N THR A 217 -15.14 20.89 -2.80
CA THR A 217 -14.69 19.50 -2.70
C THR A 217 -15.86 18.53 -2.79
N LEU A 218 -17.00 18.82 -2.16
CA LEU A 218 -18.20 17.96 -2.24
C LEU A 218 -18.69 17.82 -3.68
N LEU A 219 -18.83 18.94 -4.39
CA LEU A 219 -19.18 18.95 -5.81
C LEU A 219 -18.12 18.24 -6.67
N GLY A 220 -16.85 18.37 -6.30
CA GLY A 220 -15.75 17.66 -6.95
C GLY A 220 -15.80 16.14 -6.78
N ILE A 221 -16.22 15.65 -5.61
CA ILE A 221 -16.48 14.23 -5.34
C ILE A 221 -17.65 13.76 -6.21
N ILE A 222 -18.79 14.47 -6.17
CA ILE A 222 -20.00 14.12 -6.94
C ILE A 222 -19.69 14.06 -8.44
N ASN A 223 -18.99 15.06 -8.97
CA ASN A 223 -18.63 15.12 -10.39
C ASN A 223 -17.67 13.98 -10.81
N ARG A 224 -16.74 13.55 -9.94
CA ARG A 224 -15.89 12.39 -10.22
C ARG A 224 -16.69 11.09 -10.22
N LEU A 225 -17.63 10.93 -9.29
CA LEU A 225 -18.55 9.79 -9.28
C LEU A 225 -19.43 9.75 -10.53
N GLU A 226 -19.93 10.91 -10.97
CA GLU A 226 -20.68 11.05 -12.22
C GLU A 226 -19.86 10.60 -13.44
N ASN A 227 -18.58 11.01 -13.52
CA ASN A 227 -17.70 10.61 -14.62
C ASN A 227 -17.48 9.08 -14.68
N PHE A 228 -17.53 8.38 -13.55
CA PHE A 228 -17.47 6.92 -13.52
C PHE A 228 -18.79 6.25 -13.97
N LEU A 229 -19.91 6.98 -13.95
CA LEU A 229 -21.16 6.51 -14.56
C LEU A 229 -21.16 6.73 -16.09
N GLN A 230 -20.56 7.82 -16.56
CA GLN A 230 -20.45 8.14 -18.00
C GLN A 230 -19.75 7.06 -18.81
N THR A 231 -18.74 6.39 -18.24
CA THR A 231 -18.02 5.30 -18.93
C THR A 231 -18.92 4.10 -19.30
N THR A 232 -20.12 4.03 -18.73
CA THR A 232 -21.07 2.93 -18.93
C THR A 232 -22.29 3.33 -19.78
N ARG A 233 -22.45 4.61 -20.16
CA ARG A 233 -23.68 5.16 -20.79
C ARG A 233 -23.36 6.09 -21.96
N THR A 234 -24.38 6.40 -22.77
CA THR A 234 -24.27 7.28 -23.96
C THR A 234 -24.09 8.76 -23.57
N GLN A 235 -23.48 9.57 -24.44
CA GLN A 235 -23.15 10.98 -24.20
C GLN A 235 -24.35 11.92 -23.94
N ASP A 236 -25.58 11.52 -24.26
CA ASP A 236 -26.79 12.37 -24.18
C ASP A 236 -27.60 12.20 -22.88
N ASP A 237 -27.20 11.32 -21.95
CA ASP A 237 -27.92 11.12 -20.70
C ASP A 237 -27.67 12.26 -19.69
N ASP A 238 -28.71 12.83 -19.08
CA ASP A 238 -28.56 13.69 -17.90
C ASP A 238 -28.24 12.79 -16.69
N LEU A 239 -26.98 12.80 -16.28
CA LEU A 239 -26.47 11.92 -15.21
C LEU A 239 -26.50 12.57 -13.83
N ALA A 240 -27.05 13.78 -13.69
CA ALA A 240 -27.08 14.48 -12.40
C ALA A 240 -27.84 13.69 -11.33
N LEU A 241 -29.02 13.14 -11.66
CA LEU A 241 -29.82 12.35 -10.71
C LEU A 241 -29.13 11.02 -10.35
N PRO A 242 -28.73 10.15 -11.31
CA PRO A 242 -27.99 8.93 -10.99
C PRO A 242 -26.71 9.18 -10.18
N ALA A 243 -25.98 10.27 -10.46
CA ALA A 243 -24.80 10.64 -9.70
C ALA A 243 -25.13 11.01 -8.25
N MET A 244 -26.21 11.75 -8.03
CA MET A 244 -26.67 12.13 -6.70
C MET A 244 -27.18 10.93 -5.91
N GLU A 245 -27.94 10.02 -6.52
CA GLU A 245 -28.39 8.79 -5.88
C GLU A 245 -27.21 7.88 -5.51
N ASN A 246 -26.26 7.68 -6.43
CA ASN A 246 -25.06 6.89 -6.17
C ASN A 246 -24.18 7.53 -5.09
N THR A 247 -24.04 8.86 -5.07
CA THR A 247 -23.29 9.56 -4.01
C THR A 247 -23.98 9.41 -2.66
N ALA A 248 -25.31 9.54 -2.61
CA ALA A 248 -26.09 9.34 -1.40
C ALA A 248 -25.95 7.90 -0.88
N GLU A 249 -25.99 6.89 -1.76
CA GLU A 249 -25.76 5.48 -1.40
C GLU A 249 -24.34 5.23 -0.85
N ILE A 250 -23.33 5.89 -1.42
CA ILE A 250 -21.93 5.79 -0.98
C ILE A 250 -21.73 6.36 0.42
N LEU A 251 -22.35 7.51 0.69
CA LEU A 251 -22.20 8.22 1.96
C LEU A 251 -23.10 7.66 3.07
N ALA A 252 -24.22 7.03 2.73
CA ALA A 252 -25.09 6.35 3.69
C ALA A 252 -24.43 5.08 4.26
N ASN A 253 -24.71 4.79 5.54
CA ASN A 253 -24.12 3.65 6.26
C ASN A 253 -22.60 3.60 6.10
N TRP A 254 -21.93 4.73 6.33
CA TRP A 254 -20.49 4.86 6.17
C TRP A 254 -19.72 3.99 7.19
N PRO A 255 -18.62 3.31 6.80
CA PRO A 255 -17.99 3.27 5.46
C PRO A 255 -18.51 2.15 4.53
N GLN A 256 -19.49 1.34 4.95
CA GLN A 256 -19.96 0.19 4.18
C GLN A 256 -20.59 0.55 2.83
N GLY A 257 -21.30 1.69 2.73
CA GLY A 257 -21.83 2.20 1.45
C GLY A 257 -20.71 2.36 0.40
N PHE A 258 -19.61 2.99 0.81
CA PHE A 258 -18.44 3.17 -0.03
C PHE A 258 -17.76 1.86 -0.41
N TYR A 259 -17.66 0.88 0.50
CA TYR A 259 -17.06 -0.43 0.20
C TYR A 259 -17.86 -1.18 -0.86
N ARG A 260 -19.20 -1.21 -0.73
CA ARG A 260 -20.08 -1.82 -1.74
C ARG A 260 -19.94 -1.16 -3.10
N TYR A 261 -19.76 0.16 -3.15
CA TYR A 261 -19.49 0.87 -4.40
C TYR A 261 -18.16 0.44 -5.03
N LEU A 262 -17.07 0.36 -4.26
CA LEU A 262 -15.77 -0.10 -4.77
C LEU A 262 -15.85 -1.54 -5.31
N GLU A 263 -16.55 -2.44 -4.61
CA GLU A 263 -16.77 -3.82 -5.06
C GLU A 263 -17.64 -3.92 -6.31
N ARG A 264 -18.70 -3.10 -6.40
CA ARG A 264 -19.62 -3.13 -7.54
C ARG A 264 -18.99 -2.54 -8.81
N VAL A 265 -18.29 -1.42 -8.68
CA VAL A 265 -17.91 -0.58 -9.83
C VAL A 265 -16.45 -0.76 -10.23
N HIS A 266 -15.54 -0.91 -9.25
CA HIS A 266 -14.10 -0.89 -9.53
C HIS A 266 -13.45 -2.27 -9.44
N ALA A 267 -13.91 -3.15 -8.53
CA ALA A 267 -13.36 -4.50 -8.40
C ALA A 267 -13.44 -5.35 -9.68
N PRO A 268 -14.52 -5.31 -10.50
CA PRO A 268 -14.59 -6.10 -11.73
C PRO A 268 -13.50 -5.74 -12.75
N ASN A 269 -13.07 -4.48 -12.74
CA ASN A 269 -12.03 -3.94 -13.63
C ASN A 269 -10.68 -3.79 -12.92
N ALA A 270 -10.54 -4.36 -11.72
CA ALA A 270 -9.32 -4.24 -10.96
C ALA A 270 -8.17 -4.93 -11.70
N GLN A 271 -7.05 -4.23 -11.85
CA GLN A 271 -5.86 -4.77 -12.49
C GLN A 271 -5.15 -5.72 -11.53
N ILE A 272 -5.64 -6.95 -11.38
CA ILE A 272 -5.16 -7.91 -10.36
C ILE A 272 -3.63 -8.18 -10.49
N GLU A 273 -3.08 -8.04 -11.69
CA GLU A 273 -1.65 -8.18 -11.98
C GLU A 273 -0.80 -7.00 -11.50
N ALA A 274 -1.41 -5.83 -11.28
CA ALA A 274 -0.73 -4.66 -10.77
C ALA A 274 -0.40 -4.81 -9.29
N SER A 275 0.82 -4.41 -8.91
CA SER A 275 1.24 -4.40 -7.51
C SER A 275 0.56 -3.27 -6.75
N GLY A 276 0.07 -3.53 -5.53
CA GLY A 276 -0.51 -2.46 -4.71
C GLY A 276 -2.02 -2.31 -4.86
N LEU A 277 -2.76 -2.02 -3.79
CA LEU A 277 -4.17 -1.60 -3.86
C LEU A 277 -4.38 -0.44 -4.84
N ARG A 278 -3.46 0.54 -4.82
CA ARG A 278 -3.41 1.65 -5.78
C ARG A 278 -3.25 1.19 -7.24
N GLY A 279 -2.45 0.15 -7.48
CA GLY A 279 -2.26 -0.39 -8.83
C GLY A 279 -3.52 -1.08 -9.32
N GLN A 280 -4.14 -1.88 -8.45
CA GLN A 280 -5.35 -2.62 -8.79
C GLN A 280 -6.56 -1.69 -9.03
N PHE A 281 -6.70 -0.62 -8.23
CA PHE A 281 -7.75 0.40 -8.35
C PHE A 281 -7.23 1.70 -8.96
N LYS A 282 -6.35 1.62 -9.97
CA LYS A 282 -5.63 2.78 -10.52
C LYS A 282 -6.57 3.90 -10.97
N SER A 283 -7.60 3.59 -11.76
CA SER A 283 -8.55 4.58 -12.29
C SER A 283 -9.21 5.39 -11.17
N PHE A 284 -9.74 4.70 -10.17
CA PHE A 284 -10.32 5.31 -8.98
C PHE A 284 -9.29 6.15 -8.22
N TYR A 285 -8.13 5.57 -7.91
CA TYR A 285 -7.11 6.23 -7.09
C TYR A 285 -6.58 7.51 -7.75
N GLU A 286 -6.34 7.49 -9.06
CA GLU A 286 -5.86 8.66 -9.80
C GLU A 286 -6.93 9.77 -9.82
N SER A 287 -8.20 9.41 -10.03
CA SER A 287 -9.30 10.37 -10.06
C SER A 287 -9.52 11.08 -8.71
N PHE A 288 -9.49 10.33 -7.60
CA PHE A 288 -9.82 10.86 -6.27
C PHE A 288 -8.62 11.37 -5.46
N PHE A 289 -7.42 10.81 -5.63
CA PHE A 289 -6.28 11.10 -4.74
C PHE A 289 -5.05 11.67 -5.44
N LYS A 290 -5.01 11.70 -6.78
CA LYS A 290 -3.95 12.44 -7.51
C LYS A 290 -4.44 13.77 -8.09
N ASN A 291 -5.69 13.83 -8.54
CA ASN A 291 -6.19 14.96 -9.31
C ASN A 291 -6.83 16.02 -8.38
N GLU A 292 -5.99 16.87 -7.80
CA GLU A 292 -6.28 18.25 -7.36
C GLU A 292 -7.43 18.48 -6.34
N LEU A 293 -7.88 17.47 -5.58
CA LEU A 293 -8.74 17.71 -4.40
C LEU A 293 -7.88 17.90 -3.13
N PRO A 294 -8.30 18.74 -2.17
CA PRO A 294 -7.52 19.00 -0.94
C PRO A 294 -7.31 17.72 -0.12
N PRO A 295 -6.06 17.26 0.11
CA PRO A 295 -5.80 16.00 0.80
C PRO A 295 -6.42 15.92 2.19
N GLU A 296 -6.42 17.03 2.94
CA GLU A 296 -6.99 17.13 4.29
C GLU A 296 -8.51 16.92 4.32
N GLU A 297 -9.24 17.43 3.32
CA GLU A 297 -10.68 17.21 3.20
C GLU A 297 -11.00 15.79 2.67
N MET A 298 -10.07 15.20 1.92
CA MET A 298 -10.21 13.86 1.34
C MET A 298 -9.75 12.72 2.27
N ALA A 299 -9.25 13.04 3.47
CA ALA A 299 -8.67 12.09 4.40
C ALA A 299 -9.65 10.95 4.76
N PHE A 300 -10.91 11.25 5.05
CA PHE A 300 -11.92 10.25 5.42
C PHE A 300 -12.14 9.21 4.29
N LEU A 301 -12.20 9.65 3.04
CA LEU A 301 -12.37 8.78 1.87
C LEU A 301 -11.11 7.94 1.63
N HIS A 302 -9.94 8.54 1.82
CA HIS A 302 -8.66 7.86 1.68
C HIS A 302 -8.46 6.78 2.76
N GLU A 303 -8.75 7.09 4.03
CA GLU A 303 -8.71 6.15 5.14
C GLU A 303 -9.66 4.98 4.92
N ALA A 304 -10.90 5.26 4.51
CA ALA A 304 -11.86 4.22 4.17
C ALA A 304 -11.36 3.35 3.00
N PHE A 305 -10.75 3.95 1.97
CA PHE A 305 -10.18 3.21 0.84
C PHE A 305 -9.04 2.27 1.27
N VAL A 306 -8.16 2.72 2.17
CA VAL A 306 -7.10 1.88 2.74
C VAL A 306 -7.68 0.75 3.59
N ALA A 307 -8.68 1.05 4.43
CA ALA A 307 -9.36 0.05 5.26
C ALA A 307 -10.09 -1.01 4.40
N PHE A 308 -10.75 -0.60 3.32
CA PHE A 308 -11.32 -1.50 2.32
C PHE A 308 -10.27 -2.49 1.78
N GLY A 309 -9.10 -1.98 1.38
CA GLY A 309 -8.01 -2.82 0.89
C GLY A 309 -7.53 -3.86 1.91
N LYS A 310 -7.46 -3.47 3.20
CA LYS A 310 -7.01 -4.34 4.31
C LYS A 310 -8.05 -5.40 4.67
N GLN A 311 -9.33 -5.02 4.76
CA GLN A 311 -10.37 -5.82 5.41
C GLN A 311 -11.27 -6.56 4.41
N HIS A 312 -11.57 -5.95 3.26
CA HIS A 312 -12.58 -6.45 2.33
C HIS A 312 -11.97 -7.00 1.04
N TRP A 313 -11.01 -6.29 0.45
CA TRP A 313 -10.43 -6.71 -0.83
C TRP A 313 -9.48 -7.89 -0.68
N GLN A 314 -8.53 -7.84 0.27
CA GLN A 314 -7.55 -8.89 0.61
C GLN A 314 -6.74 -9.50 -0.55
N GLN A 315 -6.89 -9.01 -1.79
CA GLN A 315 -6.25 -9.50 -3.02
C GLN A 315 -5.13 -8.58 -3.51
N ALA A 316 -4.81 -7.51 -2.77
CA ALA A 316 -3.75 -6.56 -3.09
C ALA A 316 -2.79 -6.36 -1.91
N SER A 317 -1.48 -6.36 -2.18
CA SER A 317 -0.50 -5.77 -1.25
C SER A 317 -0.77 -4.26 -1.14
N ILE A 318 -0.58 -3.62 0.01
CA ILE A 318 -0.75 -2.16 0.16
C ILE A 318 0.63 -1.51 0.18
N HIS A 319 0.90 -0.58 -0.74
CA HIS A 319 2.20 0.08 -0.82
C HIS A 319 2.39 1.05 0.37
N PRO A 320 3.56 1.12 1.03
CA PRO A 320 3.78 1.94 2.24
C PRO A 320 3.60 3.45 2.04
N ASN A 321 3.73 3.98 0.81
CA ASN A 321 3.39 5.38 0.51
C ASN A 321 1.86 5.66 0.42
N LEU A 322 1.01 4.63 0.35
CA LEU A 322 -0.45 4.76 0.48
C LEU A 322 -0.86 4.82 1.96
N ALA A 323 -0.04 4.20 2.82
CA ALA A 323 -0.17 4.21 4.27
C ALA A 323 0.65 5.34 4.90
N LYS A 324 1.03 6.36 4.13
CA LYS A 324 1.92 7.42 4.61
C LYS A 324 1.33 8.30 5.70
N ASP A 325 0.02 8.21 5.94
CA ASP A 325 -0.55 8.71 7.20
C ASP A 325 -0.87 7.62 8.22
N TYR A 326 -1.22 6.37 7.85
CA TYR A 326 -1.48 5.32 8.84
C TYR A 326 -1.10 3.89 8.38
N GLY A 327 0.12 3.48 8.75
CA GLY A 327 0.53 2.12 9.15
C GLY A 327 0.01 0.93 8.34
N SER A 328 0.81 0.47 7.37
CA SER A 328 0.80 -0.93 6.93
C SER A 328 2.20 -1.48 7.12
N ASN A 329 2.32 -2.52 7.93
CA ASN A 329 3.61 -3.10 8.29
C ASN A 329 4.12 -4.10 7.24
N ILE A 330 3.33 -4.52 6.25
CA ILE A 330 3.78 -5.52 5.26
C ILE A 330 4.19 -4.83 3.95
N VAL A 331 5.42 -5.08 3.50
CA VAL A 331 6.04 -4.41 2.34
C VAL A 331 6.77 -5.39 1.43
N GLY A 332 6.92 -5.03 0.14
CA GLY A 332 7.81 -5.72 -0.80
C GLY A 332 9.26 -5.23 -0.70
N ILE A 333 10.16 -5.75 -1.53
CA ILE A 333 11.60 -5.46 -1.46
C ILE A 333 11.96 -3.97 -1.54
N GLU A 334 11.20 -3.18 -2.31
CA GLU A 334 11.42 -1.73 -2.41
C GLU A 334 10.94 -0.97 -1.18
N GLY A 335 9.80 -1.38 -0.61
CA GLY A 335 9.32 -0.83 0.65
C GLY A 335 10.23 -1.20 1.80
N LEU A 336 10.77 -2.43 1.80
CA LEU A 336 11.82 -2.86 2.73
C LEU A 336 13.09 -2.03 2.54
N ALA A 337 13.57 -1.86 1.30
CA ALA A 337 14.76 -1.08 0.98
C ALA A 337 14.65 0.37 1.48
N LYS A 338 13.48 0.98 1.30
CA LYS A 338 13.18 2.32 1.80
C LYS A 338 13.10 2.36 3.33
N ALA A 339 12.46 1.37 3.96
CA ALA A 339 12.35 1.28 5.41
C ALA A 339 13.72 1.09 6.09
N ILE A 340 14.65 0.37 5.46
CA ILE A 340 16.01 0.14 5.98
C ILE A 340 17.05 1.17 5.46
N GLY A 341 16.63 2.18 4.69
CA GLY A 341 17.52 3.23 4.17
C GLY A 341 18.64 2.73 3.24
N LYS A 342 18.41 1.67 2.46
CA LYS A 342 19.39 1.09 1.53
C LYS A 342 18.87 0.97 0.11
N GLN A 343 19.78 0.76 -0.84
CA GLN A 343 19.44 0.46 -2.22
C GLN A 343 18.76 -0.93 -2.32
N PRO A 344 17.73 -1.10 -3.18
CA PRO A 344 17.03 -2.38 -3.35
C PRO A 344 17.95 -3.56 -3.69
N SER A 345 19.08 -3.31 -4.37
CA SER A 345 20.11 -4.32 -4.66
C SER A 345 20.79 -4.86 -3.40
N THR A 346 21.12 -3.99 -2.45
CA THR A 346 21.70 -4.36 -1.15
C THR A 346 20.67 -5.10 -0.30
N THR A 347 19.43 -4.63 -0.30
CA THR A 347 18.32 -5.29 0.42
C THR A 347 18.08 -6.72 -0.09
N ARG A 348 18.13 -6.95 -1.41
CA ARG A 348 18.04 -8.32 -1.97
C ARG A 348 19.16 -9.22 -1.48
N LYS A 349 20.40 -8.74 -1.45
CA LYS A 349 21.54 -9.50 -0.93
C LYS A 349 21.33 -9.93 0.53
N LEU A 350 20.82 -9.03 1.38
CA LEU A 350 20.53 -9.33 2.78
C LEU A 350 19.44 -10.42 2.93
N VAL A 351 18.41 -10.35 2.09
CA VAL A 351 17.33 -11.36 2.06
C VAL A 351 17.84 -12.71 1.52
N ASP A 352 18.68 -12.70 0.49
CA ASP A 352 19.21 -13.92 -0.12
C ASP A 352 20.26 -14.60 0.77
N GLN A 353 20.94 -13.83 1.63
CA GLN A 353 21.82 -14.34 2.70
C GLN A 353 21.05 -14.84 3.93
N GLY A 354 19.72 -14.77 3.93
CA GLY A 354 18.87 -15.24 5.04
C GLY A 354 18.85 -14.32 6.28
N LEU A 355 19.42 -13.11 6.18
CA LEU A 355 19.50 -12.16 7.31
C LEU A 355 18.19 -11.42 7.56
N ILE A 356 17.31 -11.34 6.56
CA ILE A 356 15.97 -10.77 6.70
C ILE A 356 14.97 -11.89 6.37
N PRO A 357 14.21 -12.39 7.35
CA PRO A 357 13.26 -13.47 7.10
C PRO A 357 12.15 -12.99 6.16
N VAL A 358 11.85 -13.82 5.17
CA VAL A 358 10.70 -13.61 4.29
C VAL A 358 9.46 -13.96 5.09
N HIS A 359 8.62 -12.97 5.37
CA HIS A 359 7.38 -13.19 6.13
C HIS A 359 6.41 -14.08 5.36
N SER A 360 6.26 -13.82 4.07
CA SER A 360 5.45 -14.65 3.18
C SER A 360 5.89 -14.48 1.73
N LEU A 361 5.59 -15.50 0.92
CA LEU A 361 5.72 -15.39 -0.52
C LEU A 361 4.36 -14.97 -1.07
N HIS A 362 4.37 -14.01 -1.99
CA HIS A 362 3.16 -13.60 -2.68
C HIS A 362 2.56 -14.81 -3.43
N PRO A 363 1.29 -15.19 -3.15
CA PRO A 363 0.72 -16.49 -3.58
C PRO A 363 0.79 -16.78 -5.07
N ARG A 364 0.74 -15.76 -5.94
CA ARG A 364 0.85 -15.90 -7.41
C ARG A 364 2.19 -15.54 -8.03
N THR A 365 2.97 -14.65 -7.42
CA THR A 365 4.19 -14.11 -8.07
C THR A 365 5.48 -14.64 -7.47
N GLY A 366 5.39 -15.37 -6.35
CA GLY A 366 6.56 -15.83 -5.60
C GLY A 366 7.41 -14.70 -5.01
N ARG A 367 6.95 -13.44 -5.09
CA ARG A 367 7.71 -12.28 -4.58
C ARG A 367 7.75 -12.32 -3.06
N LYS A 368 8.94 -12.14 -2.51
CA LYS A 368 9.21 -12.10 -1.06
C LYS A 368 8.55 -10.85 -0.43
N LEU A 369 7.71 -11.05 0.57
CA LEU A 369 7.04 -10.02 1.37
C LEU A 369 7.61 -10.00 2.79
N PHE A 370 7.64 -8.82 3.40
CA PHE A 370 8.31 -8.57 4.67
C PHE A 370 7.40 -7.80 5.63
N ASN A 371 7.34 -8.20 6.90
CA ASN A 371 6.58 -7.50 7.94
C ASN A 371 7.49 -6.64 8.82
N LEU A 372 7.41 -5.32 8.66
CA LEU A 372 8.15 -4.29 9.39
C LEU A 372 7.91 -4.30 10.91
N SER A 373 6.77 -4.82 11.38
CA SER A 373 6.48 -4.93 12.83
C SER A 373 7.00 -6.21 13.48
N GLN A 374 7.52 -7.15 12.70
CA GLN A 374 8.11 -8.41 13.15
C GLN A 374 9.55 -8.53 12.69
N MET A 375 10.24 -7.40 12.49
CA MET A 375 11.64 -7.39 12.12
C MET A 375 12.48 -7.85 13.31
N PRO A 376 13.40 -8.82 13.15
CA PRO A 376 14.16 -9.39 14.27
C PRO A 376 15.27 -8.46 14.79
N PHE A 377 15.34 -7.21 14.35
CA PHE A 377 16.41 -6.27 14.69
C PHE A 377 15.89 -4.83 14.78
N GLU A 378 16.52 -4.03 15.64
CA GLU A 378 16.38 -2.57 15.67
C GLU A 378 17.65 -1.94 15.06
N PHE A 379 17.50 -0.94 14.19
CA PHE A 379 18.66 -0.19 13.68
C PHE A 379 19.02 0.92 14.68
N ALA A 380 19.99 0.65 15.57
CA ALA A 380 20.58 1.66 16.44
C ALA A 380 21.83 2.30 15.80
N GLU A 381 22.09 3.57 16.10
CA GLU A 381 23.38 4.21 15.80
C GLU A 381 24.50 3.58 16.66
N GLY A 382 25.66 3.30 16.05
CA GLY A 382 26.82 2.71 16.73
C GLY A 382 28.02 2.38 15.82
N LYS A 383 29.14 1.98 16.44
CA LYS A 383 30.37 1.60 15.72
C LYS A 383 30.31 0.18 15.14
N ALA A 384 30.84 0.08 13.93
CA ALA A 384 31.07 -1.17 13.21
C ALA A 384 32.43 -1.78 13.62
N LEU A 385 32.42 -3.00 14.16
CA LEU A 385 33.62 -3.70 14.60
C LEU A 385 33.99 -4.82 13.62
N SER A 386 35.29 -4.93 13.32
CA SER A 386 35.83 -6.06 12.57
C SER A 386 35.75 -7.36 13.40
N LEU A 387 35.86 -8.51 12.74
CA LEU A 387 35.93 -9.81 13.43
C LEU A 387 37.09 -9.84 14.44
N ASP A 388 38.24 -9.25 14.09
CA ASP A 388 39.42 -9.23 14.95
C ASP A 388 39.20 -8.32 16.17
N THR A 389 38.62 -7.13 15.96
CA THR A 389 38.28 -6.20 17.05
C THR A 389 37.22 -6.78 17.99
N ALA A 390 36.22 -7.48 17.45
CA ALA A 390 35.20 -8.13 18.26
C ALA A 390 35.77 -9.30 19.08
N ALA A 391 36.69 -10.08 18.50
CA ALA A 391 37.39 -11.16 19.20
C ALA A 391 38.27 -10.64 20.34
N GLU A 392 38.96 -9.52 20.13
CA GLU A 392 39.77 -8.85 21.14
C GLU A 392 38.91 -8.35 22.32
N ILE A 393 37.76 -7.69 22.05
CA ILE A 393 36.84 -7.22 23.10
C ILE A 393 36.27 -8.39 23.92
N LEU A 394 35.98 -9.51 23.26
CA LEU A 394 35.44 -10.72 23.87
C LEU A 394 36.50 -11.62 24.50
N ASP A 395 37.80 -11.32 24.36
CA ASP A 395 38.90 -12.15 24.86
C ASP A 395 38.76 -13.64 24.47
N ILE A 396 38.41 -13.89 23.20
CA ILE A 396 38.29 -15.24 22.62
C ILE A 396 39.00 -15.31 21.26
N PRO A 397 39.51 -16.48 20.83
CA PRO A 397 40.19 -16.59 19.54
C PRO A 397 39.29 -16.25 18.35
N VAL A 398 39.83 -15.52 17.36
CA VAL A 398 39.15 -15.12 16.11
C VAL A 398 38.49 -16.32 15.39
N THR A 399 39.15 -17.46 15.38
CA THR A 399 38.64 -18.70 14.76
C THR A 399 37.42 -19.25 15.49
N VAL A 400 37.38 -19.12 16.83
CA VAL A 400 36.25 -19.53 17.67
C VAL A 400 35.08 -18.56 17.49
N LEU A 401 35.31 -17.24 17.51
CA LEU A 401 34.26 -16.25 17.26
C LEU A 401 33.65 -16.38 15.85
N ARG A 402 34.48 -16.69 14.85
CA ARG A 402 34.02 -16.98 13.48
C ARG A 402 33.10 -18.20 13.46
N ALA A 403 33.51 -19.29 14.09
CA ALA A 403 32.70 -20.50 14.20
C ALA A 403 31.40 -20.22 14.99
N TYR A 404 31.48 -19.46 16.08
CA TYR A 404 30.36 -19.05 16.92
C TYR A 404 29.29 -18.31 16.12
N ARG A 405 29.70 -17.34 15.29
CA ARG A 405 28.80 -16.61 14.40
C ARG A 405 28.26 -17.50 13.28
N ALA A 406 29.10 -18.32 12.65
CA ALA A 406 28.69 -19.22 11.56
C ALA A 406 27.64 -20.26 11.99
N ARG A 407 27.62 -20.64 13.28
CA ARG A 407 26.63 -21.56 13.85
C ARG A 407 25.35 -20.89 14.35
N GLY A 408 25.24 -19.57 14.25
CA GLY A 408 24.05 -18.83 14.68
C GLY A 408 23.94 -18.64 16.20
N PHE A 409 24.98 -18.96 16.98
CA PHE A 409 25.01 -18.67 18.42
C PHE A 409 25.09 -17.15 18.69
N TYR A 410 25.63 -16.41 17.74
CA TYR A 410 25.63 -14.94 17.76
C TYR A 410 24.29 -14.42 17.22
N HIS A 411 23.52 -13.77 18.10
CA HIS A 411 22.26 -13.12 17.74
C HIS A 411 22.54 -11.62 17.56
N ALA A 412 22.49 -11.15 16.31
CA ALA A 412 22.68 -9.73 16.02
C ALA A 412 21.36 -8.99 16.21
N GLN A 413 21.21 -8.26 17.32
CA GLN A 413 20.05 -7.40 17.56
C GLN A 413 20.20 -6.06 16.82
N TYR A 414 21.44 -5.63 16.56
CA TYR A 414 21.76 -4.38 15.88
C TYR A 414 22.52 -4.63 14.57
N LEU A 415 21.98 -4.19 13.44
CA LEU A 415 22.59 -4.42 12.13
C LEU A 415 23.62 -3.36 11.74
N VAL A 416 24.79 -3.81 11.29
CA VAL A 416 25.89 -2.98 10.76
C VAL A 416 26.06 -3.19 9.25
N SER A 417 26.47 -2.12 8.55
CA SER A 417 26.86 -2.17 7.13
C SER A 417 28.38 -2.05 7.02
N PRO A 418 29.10 -3.00 6.37
CA PRO A 418 28.62 -4.25 5.78
C PRO A 418 28.16 -5.28 6.81
N SER A 419 27.23 -6.17 6.43
CA SER A 419 26.67 -7.23 7.30
C SER A 419 27.71 -8.24 7.80
N THR A 420 28.92 -8.22 7.27
CA THR A 420 30.06 -9.02 7.73
C THR A 420 30.70 -8.50 9.01
N LEU A 421 30.39 -7.26 9.43
CA LEU A 421 30.90 -6.64 10.65
C LEU A 421 30.02 -6.97 11.86
N PHE A 422 30.48 -6.63 13.06
CA PHE A 422 29.80 -6.80 14.34
C PHE A 422 29.37 -5.43 14.87
N HIS A 423 28.19 -5.32 15.50
CA HIS A 423 27.79 -4.09 16.18
C HIS A 423 28.41 -4.02 17.57
N GLU A 424 28.92 -2.85 17.98
CA GLU A 424 29.55 -2.70 19.30
C GLU A 424 28.64 -3.09 20.47
N ARG A 425 27.33 -2.81 20.36
CA ARG A 425 26.35 -3.16 21.40
C ARG A 425 26.12 -4.68 21.51
N ASP A 426 25.97 -5.38 20.39
CA ASP A 426 25.81 -6.84 20.39
C ASP A 426 27.06 -7.54 20.96
N VAL A 427 28.25 -7.01 20.65
CA VAL A 427 29.52 -7.52 21.23
C VAL A 427 29.58 -7.25 22.73
N ALA A 428 29.17 -6.06 23.17
CA ALA A 428 29.11 -5.70 24.59
C ALA A 428 28.08 -6.56 25.36
N GLU A 429 26.92 -6.83 24.76
CA GLU A 429 25.87 -7.67 25.34
C GLU A 429 26.35 -9.11 25.48
N LEU A 430 26.98 -9.69 24.45
CA LEU A 430 27.58 -11.02 24.56
C LEU A 430 28.66 -11.07 25.65
N LYS A 431 29.50 -10.04 25.76
CA LYS A 431 30.49 -9.95 26.84
C LYS A 431 29.79 -9.98 28.20
N ASN A 432 28.77 -9.14 28.39
CA ASN A 432 28.00 -9.04 29.61
C ASN A 432 27.30 -10.36 29.96
N ASP A 433 26.70 -11.04 28.99
CA ASP A 433 26.07 -12.35 29.19
C ASP A 433 27.07 -13.42 29.63
N LEU A 434 28.27 -13.44 29.05
CA LEU A 434 29.29 -14.43 29.44
C LEU A 434 29.76 -14.22 30.87
N VAL A 435 29.87 -12.97 31.32
CA VAL A 435 30.39 -12.61 32.66
C VAL A 435 29.31 -12.40 33.73
N ARG A 436 28.02 -12.41 33.37
CA ARG A 436 26.90 -12.17 34.29
C ARG A 436 26.97 -13.13 35.49
N ASP A 437 26.70 -12.63 36.69
CA ASP A 437 26.69 -13.40 37.95
C ASP A 437 28.06 -13.96 38.40
N CYS A 438 29.16 -13.57 37.76
CA CYS A 438 30.50 -14.01 38.16
C CYS A 438 31.08 -13.13 39.26
N VAL A 439 31.65 -13.75 40.30
CA VAL A 439 32.38 -13.07 41.37
C VAL A 439 33.87 -13.04 41.06
N ARG A 440 34.57 -12.00 41.50
CA ARG A 440 36.03 -11.90 41.36
C ARG A 440 36.73 -12.86 42.32
N LEU A 441 37.68 -13.64 41.81
CA LEU A 441 38.48 -14.61 42.56
C LEU A 441 39.94 -14.12 42.60
N ASP A 442 40.60 -14.29 43.74
CA ASP A 442 42.01 -13.90 43.90
C ASP A 442 42.97 -14.98 43.35
N SER A 443 42.55 -16.24 43.36
CA SER A 443 43.33 -17.39 42.87
C SER A 443 42.43 -18.54 42.44
N ILE A 444 43.02 -19.54 41.76
CA ILE A 444 42.33 -20.78 41.37
C ILE A 444 43.03 -21.99 41.95
N ASP A 445 42.25 -23.04 42.24
CA ASP A 445 42.79 -24.38 42.52
C ASP A 445 43.03 -25.11 41.19
N GLU A 446 44.27 -25.12 40.71
CA GLU A 446 44.62 -25.72 39.41
C GLU A 446 44.34 -27.24 39.32
N LEU A 447 44.12 -27.93 40.44
CA LEU A 447 43.73 -29.35 40.44
C LEU A 447 42.28 -29.56 40.02
N HIS A 448 41.40 -28.62 40.36
CA HIS A 448 39.94 -28.75 40.16
C HIS A 448 39.35 -27.65 39.28
N GLN A 449 40.11 -26.62 38.93
CA GLN A 449 39.64 -25.44 38.21
C GLN A 449 40.54 -25.11 37.02
N ILE A 450 39.93 -24.55 35.97
CA ILE A 450 40.63 -24.14 34.76
C ILE A 450 40.04 -22.83 34.23
N THR A 451 40.89 -21.95 33.68
CA THR A 451 40.42 -20.73 33.04
C THR A 451 39.96 -21.00 31.61
N LEU A 452 39.01 -20.21 31.12
CA LEU A 452 38.55 -20.30 29.74
C LEU A 452 39.70 -20.15 28.75
N ASN A 453 40.66 -19.25 28.99
CA ASN A 453 41.86 -19.12 28.16
C ASN A 453 42.67 -20.42 28.09
N LYS A 454 42.88 -21.12 29.22
CA LYS A 454 43.54 -22.43 29.21
C LYS A 454 42.73 -23.48 28.43
N VAL A 455 41.39 -23.43 28.47
CA VAL A 455 40.53 -24.30 27.64
C VAL A 455 40.68 -23.96 26.15
N MET A 456 40.70 -22.67 25.79
CA MET A 456 40.85 -22.21 24.41
C MET A 456 42.21 -22.56 23.80
N LEU A 457 43.25 -22.77 24.62
CA LEU A 457 44.57 -23.22 24.17
C LEU A 457 44.67 -24.74 23.94
N LYS A 458 43.75 -25.56 24.48
CA LYS A 458 43.76 -27.02 24.27
C LYS A 458 43.48 -27.37 22.80
N LYS A 459 44.16 -28.41 22.28
CA LYS A 459 43.91 -28.97 20.94
C LYS A 459 42.66 -29.85 20.99
N LEU A 460 41.50 -29.25 20.72
CA LEU A 460 40.18 -29.90 20.78
C LEU A 460 39.59 -30.17 19.38
N GLY A 461 40.42 -30.17 18.33
CA GLY A 461 39.97 -30.37 16.96
C GLY A 461 39.24 -29.16 16.39
N ASP A 462 38.02 -29.37 15.89
CA ASP A 462 37.22 -28.39 15.17
C ASP A 462 36.90 -27.14 16.05
N PRO A 463 37.16 -25.90 15.58
CA PRO A 463 36.79 -24.66 16.26
C PRO A 463 35.33 -24.60 16.74
N ILE A 464 34.44 -25.38 16.12
CA ILE A 464 33.03 -25.48 16.48
C ILE A 464 32.82 -26.06 17.89
N VAL A 465 33.67 -26.97 18.37
CA VAL A 465 33.58 -27.54 19.73
C VAL A 465 33.74 -26.42 20.76
N LYS A 466 34.75 -25.56 20.56
CA LYS A 466 35.01 -24.41 21.41
C LYS A 466 33.91 -23.36 21.32
N ALA A 467 33.34 -23.15 20.13
CA ALA A 467 32.21 -22.23 19.96
C ALA A 467 30.96 -22.73 20.71
N SER A 468 30.67 -24.02 20.66
CA SER A 468 29.55 -24.64 21.40
C SER A 468 29.77 -24.54 22.91
N PHE A 469 31.01 -24.71 23.37
CA PHE A 469 31.37 -24.49 24.76
C PHE A 469 31.12 -23.04 25.23
N ILE A 470 31.44 -22.04 24.42
CA ILE A 470 31.09 -20.63 24.70
C ILE A 470 29.57 -20.45 24.77
N ALA A 471 28.81 -21.13 23.91
CA ALA A 471 27.35 -21.06 23.93
C ALA A 471 26.76 -21.70 25.20
N ALA A 472 27.29 -22.85 25.63
CA ALA A 472 26.90 -23.52 26.88
C ALA A 472 27.18 -22.64 28.12
N ILE A 473 28.28 -21.88 28.11
CA ILE A 473 28.56 -20.88 29.16
C ILE A 473 27.53 -19.75 29.12
N LYS A 474 27.27 -19.16 27.93
CA LYS A 474 26.27 -18.09 27.75
C LYS A 474 24.89 -18.51 28.23
N ASN A 475 24.47 -19.73 27.90
CA ASN A 475 23.17 -20.30 28.26
C ASN A 475 23.10 -20.82 29.70
N ARG A 476 24.21 -20.79 30.46
CA ARG A 476 24.32 -21.27 31.85
C ARG A 476 24.13 -22.79 32.02
N GLU A 477 24.33 -23.55 30.96
CA GLU A 477 24.53 -25.01 31.02
C GLU A 477 25.85 -25.32 31.74
N ILE A 478 26.88 -24.51 31.47
CA ILE A 478 28.14 -24.51 32.20
C ILE A 478 28.24 -23.21 32.98
N LYS A 479 28.17 -23.30 34.31
CA LYS A 479 28.25 -22.13 35.19
C LYS A 479 29.70 -21.83 35.54
N PRO A 480 30.21 -20.62 35.23
CA PRO A 480 31.49 -20.17 35.76
C PRO A 480 31.44 -20.07 37.28
N LEU A 481 32.54 -20.42 37.94
CA LEU A 481 32.72 -20.27 39.38
C LEU A 481 33.07 -18.82 39.76
N GLY A 482 33.64 -18.07 38.82
CA GLY A 482 34.06 -16.69 39.00
C GLY A 482 35.01 -16.23 37.89
N MET A 483 35.75 -15.15 38.13
CA MET A 483 36.73 -14.60 37.18
C MET A 483 37.95 -14.02 37.88
N LEU A 484 39.11 -14.13 37.24
CA LEU A 484 40.37 -13.55 37.74
C LEU A 484 40.54 -12.06 37.33
N SER A 485 39.95 -11.65 36.22
CA SER A 485 39.98 -10.28 35.70
C SER A 485 38.67 -9.91 35.00
N ASP A 486 38.54 -8.68 34.53
CA ASP A 486 37.33 -8.19 33.85
C ASP A 486 37.25 -8.63 32.36
N THR A 487 37.95 -9.71 32.00
CA THR A 487 37.97 -10.31 30.66
C THR A 487 37.33 -11.69 30.67
N VAL A 488 36.66 -12.06 29.58
CA VAL A 488 35.94 -13.33 29.42
C VAL A 488 36.89 -14.52 29.46
N GLY A 489 38.10 -14.40 28.91
CA GLY A 489 39.10 -15.47 28.95
C GLY A 489 39.58 -15.84 30.35
N SER A 490 39.33 -14.96 31.34
CA SER A 490 39.67 -15.18 32.75
C SER A 490 38.61 -15.94 33.55
N LEU A 491 37.47 -16.28 32.93
CA LEU A 491 36.42 -17.07 33.56
C LEU A 491 36.96 -18.40 34.10
N VAL A 492 36.65 -18.70 35.35
CA VAL A 492 37.10 -19.90 36.07
C VAL A 492 35.99 -20.93 36.03
N LEU A 493 36.33 -22.14 35.58
CA LEU A 493 35.40 -23.25 35.34
C LEU A 493 35.86 -24.48 36.11
N GLU A 494 34.93 -25.31 36.53
CA GLU A 494 35.22 -26.60 37.17
C GLU A 494 35.78 -27.59 36.14
N LEU A 495 36.98 -28.13 36.40
CA LEU A 495 37.72 -28.98 35.47
C LEU A 495 36.95 -30.27 35.11
N LYS A 496 36.19 -30.84 36.05
CA LYS A 496 35.37 -32.04 35.82
C LYS A 496 34.26 -31.76 34.79
N THR A 497 33.48 -30.70 35.01
CA THR A 497 32.43 -30.25 34.09
C THR A 497 32.97 -29.96 32.70
N VAL A 498 34.16 -29.34 32.59
CA VAL A 498 34.82 -29.11 31.29
C VAL A 498 35.16 -30.43 30.59
N LYS A 499 35.72 -31.41 31.30
CA LYS A 499 36.06 -32.72 30.72
C LYS A 499 34.82 -33.47 30.25
N ASP A 500 33.81 -33.58 31.11
CA ASP A 500 32.57 -34.32 30.80
C ASP A 500 31.88 -33.76 29.54
N TYR A 501 31.85 -32.43 29.38
CA TYR A 501 31.31 -31.78 28.19
C TYR A 501 32.12 -32.08 26.93
N LEU A 502 33.46 -32.01 27.01
CA LEU A 502 34.33 -32.25 25.86
C LEU A 502 34.32 -33.73 25.43
N ASP A 503 34.25 -34.66 26.38
CA ASP A 503 34.19 -36.10 26.11
C ASP A 503 32.86 -36.47 25.43
N HIS A 504 31.74 -35.90 25.88
CA HIS A 504 30.43 -36.05 25.22
C HIS A 504 30.48 -35.62 23.75
N PHE A 505 31.05 -34.44 23.48
CA PHE A 505 31.16 -33.90 22.12
C PHE A 505 32.06 -34.71 21.20
N SER A 506 33.18 -35.24 21.72
CA SER A 506 34.11 -36.06 20.91
C SER A 506 33.46 -37.36 20.41
N THR A 507 32.62 -37.99 21.25
CA THR A 507 31.88 -39.22 20.91
C THR A 507 30.86 -38.96 19.80
N VAL A 508 30.12 -37.84 19.89
CA VAL A 508 29.10 -37.44 18.90
C VAL A 508 29.71 -37.06 17.55
N LEU A 509 30.93 -36.50 17.53
CA LEU A 509 31.63 -36.10 16.31
C LEU A 509 32.27 -37.29 15.57
N ALA A 510 32.57 -38.40 16.26
CA ALA A 510 33.14 -39.59 15.62
C ALA A 510 32.14 -40.31 14.69
N ASP A 511 30.86 -40.35 15.06
CA ASP A 511 29.81 -41.10 14.31
C ASP A 511 29.09 -40.27 13.23
N SER A 512 29.52 -39.02 13.00
CA SER A 512 28.78 -38.07 12.19
C SER A 512 29.65 -37.18 11.31
N VAL A 513 29.21 -36.92 10.09
CA VAL A 513 29.91 -36.09 9.09
C VAL A 513 29.19 -34.76 8.92
N SER A 514 29.95 -33.66 8.81
CA SER A 514 29.34 -32.35 8.57
C SER A 514 28.79 -32.28 7.14
N LEU A 515 27.82 -31.41 6.89
CA LEU A 515 27.29 -31.20 5.53
C LEU A 515 28.39 -30.75 4.55
N GLU A 516 29.38 -29.99 5.02
CA GLU A 516 30.47 -29.49 4.18
C GLU A 516 31.50 -30.58 3.87
N ASP A 517 31.80 -31.45 4.84
CA ASP A 517 32.64 -32.62 4.61
C ASP A 517 31.95 -33.62 3.68
N ALA A 518 30.64 -33.84 3.85
CA ALA A 518 29.86 -34.70 2.96
C ALA A 518 29.82 -34.18 1.52
N LYS A 519 29.68 -32.85 1.32
CA LYS A 519 29.83 -32.22 0.00
C LYS A 519 31.20 -32.46 -0.61
N THR A 520 32.24 -32.39 0.21
CA THR A 520 33.62 -32.60 -0.24
C THR A 520 33.86 -34.06 -0.62
N GLU A 521 33.36 -35.00 0.19
CA GLU A 521 33.48 -36.44 -0.02
C GLU A 521 32.69 -36.92 -1.26
N LEU A 522 31.47 -36.42 -1.44
CA LEU A 522 30.63 -36.73 -2.60
C LEU A 522 30.95 -35.85 -3.84
N VAL A 523 31.72 -34.77 -3.69
CA VAL A 523 32.02 -33.80 -4.76
C VAL A 523 30.75 -33.21 -5.40
N VAL A 524 29.75 -32.88 -4.56
CA VAL A 524 28.44 -32.36 -4.97
C VAL A 524 28.12 -30.99 -4.38
N ASP A 525 27.16 -30.28 -4.99
CA ASP A 525 26.68 -28.98 -4.49
C ASP A 525 25.68 -29.16 -3.33
N HIS A 526 25.47 -28.10 -2.53
CA HIS A 526 24.59 -28.16 -1.34
C HIS A 526 23.13 -28.54 -1.67
N GLU A 527 22.65 -28.17 -2.86
CA GLU A 527 21.34 -28.55 -3.37
C GLU A 527 21.17 -30.06 -3.51
N VAL A 528 22.24 -30.77 -3.86
CA VAL A 528 22.22 -32.22 -4.09
C VAL A 528 22.13 -32.98 -2.76
N ILE A 529 22.87 -32.53 -1.74
CA ILE A 529 22.79 -33.09 -0.38
C ILE A 529 21.38 -32.93 0.20
N ALA A 530 20.76 -31.76 0.01
CA ALA A 530 19.39 -31.52 0.48
C ALA A 530 18.38 -32.46 -0.20
N GLU A 531 18.57 -32.76 -1.48
CA GLU A 531 17.70 -33.66 -2.22
C GLU A 531 17.94 -35.15 -1.83
N LEU A 532 19.19 -35.55 -1.60
CA LEU A 532 19.53 -36.88 -1.05
C LEU A 532 18.86 -37.12 0.31
N LEU A 533 18.87 -36.10 1.18
CA LEU A 533 18.18 -36.14 2.47
C LEU A 533 16.66 -36.21 2.30
N LYS A 534 16.10 -35.41 1.39
CA LYS A 534 14.65 -35.37 1.12
C LYS A 534 14.11 -36.70 0.58
N HIS A 535 14.90 -37.41 -0.22
CA HIS A 535 14.54 -38.73 -0.75
C HIS A 535 14.98 -39.89 0.17
N GLY A 536 15.55 -39.62 1.34
CA GLY A 536 15.93 -40.65 2.32
C GLY A 536 17.11 -41.53 1.90
N LEU A 537 17.95 -41.07 0.97
CA LEU A 537 19.11 -41.82 0.47
C LEU A 537 20.34 -41.67 1.39
N ILE A 538 20.38 -40.61 2.18
CA ILE A 538 21.29 -40.40 3.30
C ILE A 538 20.47 -39.92 4.49
N GLU A 539 20.91 -40.24 5.70
CA GLU A 539 20.19 -39.94 6.93
C GLU A 539 20.84 -38.76 7.65
N SER A 540 20.03 -37.75 7.97
CA SER A 540 20.46 -36.68 8.88
C SER A 540 20.23 -37.07 10.33
N MET A 541 21.19 -36.72 11.17
CA MET A 541 21.00 -36.62 12.61
C MET A 541 21.11 -35.17 13.06
N HIS A 542 20.32 -34.79 14.06
CA HIS A 542 20.52 -33.54 14.76
C HIS A 542 21.40 -33.81 15.98
N THR A 543 22.58 -33.19 15.99
CA THR A 543 23.45 -33.18 17.17
C THR A 543 23.40 -31.80 17.82
N GLU A 544 23.95 -31.67 19.03
CA GLU A 544 24.18 -30.37 19.69
C GLU A 544 25.07 -29.44 18.82
N VAL A 545 25.75 -30.03 17.84
CA VAL A 545 26.58 -29.37 16.83
C VAL A 545 25.82 -29.17 15.51
N GLY A 546 24.49 -29.16 15.53
CA GLY A 546 23.64 -28.93 14.36
C GLY A 546 23.38 -30.16 13.47
N PRO A 547 22.78 -29.97 12.29
CA PRO A 547 22.47 -31.07 11.36
C PRO A 547 23.75 -31.69 10.80
N ARG A 548 23.91 -32.99 10.99
CA ARG A 548 25.00 -33.80 10.45
C ARG A 548 24.43 -35.01 9.72
N ILE A 549 25.23 -35.64 8.87
CA ILE A 549 24.86 -36.88 8.20
C ILE A 549 25.48 -38.03 8.99
N THR A 550 24.72 -39.09 9.24
CA THR A 550 25.28 -40.27 9.92
C THR A 550 26.39 -40.86 9.06
N ARG A 551 27.57 -41.15 9.65
CA ARG A 551 28.69 -41.71 8.88
C ARG A 551 28.29 -43.01 8.18
N GLN A 552 27.43 -43.80 8.83
CA GLN A 552 26.88 -45.04 8.30
C GLN A 552 26.06 -44.83 7.01
N SER A 553 25.11 -43.89 6.99
CA SER A 553 24.26 -43.67 5.81
C SER A 553 25.03 -43.10 4.63
N LEU A 554 25.97 -42.17 4.88
CA LEU A 554 26.85 -41.64 3.84
C LEU A 554 27.72 -42.73 3.23
N THR A 555 28.29 -43.61 4.06
CA THR A 555 29.11 -44.74 3.61
C THR A 555 28.30 -45.75 2.82
N ALA A 556 27.07 -46.05 3.25
CA ALA A 556 26.14 -46.93 2.54
C ALA A 556 25.72 -46.37 1.18
N PHE A 557 25.52 -45.05 1.07
CA PHE A 557 25.24 -44.41 -0.20
C PHE A 557 26.46 -44.46 -1.15
N CYS A 558 27.65 -44.14 -0.64
CA CYS A 558 28.91 -44.22 -1.40
C CYS A 558 29.29 -45.63 -1.86
N SER A 559 28.81 -46.69 -1.19
CA SER A 559 29.05 -48.07 -1.62
C SER A 559 28.16 -48.48 -2.79
N GLN A 560 26.98 -47.86 -2.95
CA GLN A 560 26.04 -48.18 -4.02
C GLN A 560 26.18 -47.27 -5.23
N TYR A 561 26.52 -45.99 -5.01
CA TYR A 561 26.49 -44.98 -6.05
C TYR A 561 27.78 -44.15 -6.09
N VAL A 562 28.21 -43.82 -7.30
CA VAL A 562 29.37 -42.94 -7.53
C VAL A 562 28.93 -41.72 -8.35
N PRO A 563 29.24 -40.49 -7.90
CA PRO A 563 28.94 -39.29 -8.66
C PRO A 563 29.57 -39.33 -10.05
N CYS A 564 28.80 -39.05 -11.12
CA CYS A 564 29.30 -39.02 -12.50
C CYS A 564 30.51 -38.08 -12.65
N ARG A 565 30.57 -37.01 -11.86
CA ARG A 565 31.70 -36.06 -11.86
C ARG A 565 33.00 -36.69 -11.35
N LYS A 566 32.92 -37.63 -10.40
CA LYS A 566 34.08 -38.39 -9.91
C LYS A 566 34.59 -39.34 -11.00
N VAL A 567 33.67 -40.02 -11.70
CA VAL A 567 33.98 -40.87 -12.87
C VAL A 567 34.58 -40.07 -14.03
N ALA A 568 34.02 -38.91 -14.33
CA ALA A 568 34.54 -37.99 -15.36
C ALA A 568 35.97 -37.55 -15.06
N LYS A 569 36.28 -37.22 -13.80
CA LYS A 569 37.66 -36.92 -13.36
C LYS A 569 38.59 -38.12 -13.53
N LEU A 570 38.16 -39.32 -13.14
CA LEU A 570 38.98 -40.55 -13.27
C LEU A 570 39.29 -40.89 -14.72
N LYS A 571 38.34 -40.70 -15.64
CA LYS A 571 38.53 -40.94 -17.08
C LYS A 571 39.12 -39.75 -17.84
N ALA A 572 39.37 -38.62 -17.17
CA ALA A 572 39.84 -37.37 -17.76
C ALA A 572 38.98 -36.88 -18.96
N ILE A 573 37.68 -37.12 -18.92
CA ILE A 573 36.73 -36.70 -19.96
C ILE A 573 35.62 -35.81 -19.38
N PRO A 574 34.98 -34.96 -20.19
CA PRO A 574 33.81 -34.20 -19.77
C PRO A 574 32.68 -35.10 -19.27
N GLN A 575 31.96 -34.63 -18.25
CA GLN A 575 30.86 -35.39 -17.64
C GLN A 575 29.77 -35.78 -18.64
N GLN A 576 29.51 -34.97 -19.66
CA GLN A 576 28.54 -35.30 -20.71
C GLN A 576 28.96 -36.54 -21.50
N GLN A 577 30.24 -36.67 -21.85
CA GLN A 577 30.75 -37.85 -22.56
C GLN A 577 30.65 -39.13 -21.72
N VAL A 578 30.73 -39.03 -20.39
CA VAL A 578 30.47 -40.18 -19.51
C VAL A 578 29.00 -40.61 -19.61
N LEU A 579 28.06 -39.65 -19.63
CA LEU A 579 26.64 -39.95 -19.76
C LEU A 579 26.30 -40.53 -21.14
N ASP A 580 26.91 -40.00 -22.21
CA ASP A 580 26.75 -40.51 -23.56
C ASP A 580 27.25 -41.97 -23.66
N LEU A 581 28.42 -42.26 -23.08
CA LEU A 581 28.98 -43.61 -22.98
C LEU A 581 28.10 -44.55 -22.14
N CYS A 582 27.47 -44.05 -21.08
CA CYS A 582 26.48 -44.82 -20.33
C CYS A 582 25.27 -45.17 -21.19
N GLY A 583 24.81 -44.24 -22.04
CA GLY A 583 23.74 -44.48 -23.01
C GLY A 583 24.11 -45.57 -24.03
N GLU A 584 25.32 -45.54 -24.57
CA GLU A 584 25.84 -46.55 -25.51
C GLU A 584 25.98 -47.94 -24.87
N LEU A 585 26.36 -48.00 -23.59
CA LEU A 585 26.58 -49.25 -22.84
C LEU A 585 25.32 -49.74 -22.09
N GLY A 586 24.19 -49.03 -22.18
CA GLY A 586 22.96 -49.38 -21.49
C GLY A 586 23.01 -49.22 -19.96
N ILE A 587 23.89 -48.38 -19.43
CA ILE A 587 23.98 -48.04 -18.01
C ILE A 587 23.01 -46.90 -17.74
N LEU A 588 22.04 -47.11 -16.84
CA LEU A 588 21.08 -46.07 -16.44
C LEU A 588 21.65 -45.25 -15.27
N PRO A 589 21.97 -43.96 -15.46
CA PRO A 589 22.38 -43.11 -14.36
C PRO A 589 21.18 -42.82 -13.43
N PHE A 590 21.44 -42.84 -12.14
CA PHE A 590 20.51 -42.37 -11.14
C PHE A 590 20.55 -40.83 -11.10
N HIS A 591 19.43 -40.20 -11.46
CA HIS A 591 19.26 -38.75 -11.37
C HIS A 591 18.33 -38.43 -10.21
N ILE A 592 18.75 -37.52 -9.34
CA ILE A 592 17.92 -37.15 -8.17
C ILE A 592 16.75 -36.23 -8.57
N ARG A 593 16.88 -35.47 -9.68
CA ARG A 593 15.85 -34.54 -10.15
C ARG A 593 15.34 -34.90 -11.55
N GLU A 594 14.05 -35.19 -11.67
CA GLU A 594 13.41 -35.54 -12.96
C GLU A 594 13.13 -34.32 -13.86
N GLN A 595 12.87 -33.13 -13.29
CA GLN A 595 12.34 -31.98 -14.04
C GLN A 595 13.36 -30.89 -14.41
N ASN A 596 14.64 -31.07 -14.09
CA ASN A 596 15.73 -30.16 -14.50
C ASN A 596 17.06 -30.92 -14.43
N LEU A 597 17.34 -31.73 -15.45
CA LEU A 597 18.57 -32.54 -15.56
C LEU A 597 19.80 -31.63 -15.65
N ARG A 598 20.34 -31.21 -14.50
CA ARG A 598 21.67 -30.61 -14.46
C ARG A 598 22.69 -31.76 -14.47
N PRO A 599 23.78 -31.66 -15.25
CA PRO A 599 24.79 -32.72 -15.30
C PRO A 599 25.29 -33.14 -13.91
N LYS A 600 25.42 -32.20 -12.98
CA LYS A 600 25.91 -32.41 -11.60
C LYS A 600 25.03 -33.30 -10.71
N ASP A 601 23.81 -33.63 -11.12
CA ASP A 601 22.82 -34.35 -10.30
C ASP A 601 22.78 -35.87 -10.63
N SER A 602 23.80 -36.38 -11.32
CA SER A 602 23.84 -37.73 -11.88
C SER A 602 24.83 -38.63 -11.13
N PHE A 603 24.37 -39.81 -10.74
CA PHE A 603 25.13 -40.85 -10.05
C PHE A 603 25.09 -42.14 -10.86
N LEU A 604 26.17 -42.90 -10.85
CA LEU A 604 26.26 -44.20 -11.51
C LEU A 604 26.22 -45.31 -10.47
N PRO A 605 25.46 -46.40 -10.70
CA PRO A 605 25.54 -47.58 -9.86
C PRO A 605 26.96 -48.15 -9.88
N ARG A 606 27.53 -48.37 -8.70
CA ARG A 606 28.93 -48.79 -8.54
C ARG A 606 29.20 -50.14 -9.22
N GLU A 607 28.24 -51.05 -9.16
CA GLU A 607 28.26 -52.37 -9.84
C GLU A 607 28.44 -52.29 -11.37
N ARG A 608 28.15 -51.15 -12.00
CA ARG A 608 28.25 -50.96 -13.45
C ARG A 608 29.52 -50.22 -13.87
N LEU A 609 30.39 -49.83 -12.94
CA LEU A 609 31.61 -49.07 -13.25
C LEU A 609 32.67 -49.90 -13.98
N SER A 610 32.66 -51.23 -13.82
CA SER A 610 33.50 -52.15 -14.58
C SER A 610 33.25 -52.08 -16.08
N LEU A 611 32.01 -51.83 -16.51
CA LEU A 611 31.65 -51.62 -17.91
C LEU A 611 32.24 -50.31 -18.47
N LEU A 612 32.57 -49.36 -17.60
CA LEU A 612 33.27 -48.12 -17.94
C LEU A 612 34.80 -48.27 -17.80
N GLY A 613 35.31 -49.47 -17.52
CA GLY A 613 36.74 -49.74 -17.34
C GLY A 613 37.32 -49.10 -16.08
N ILE A 614 36.51 -48.92 -15.03
CA ILE A 614 36.95 -48.45 -13.71
C ILE A 614 36.81 -49.61 -12.74
N ASP A 615 37.93 -50.14 -12.27
CA ASP A 615 37.95 -51.15 -11.22
C ASP A 615 37.59 -50.52 -9.86
N ASP A 616 36.86 -51.27 -9.02
CA ASP A 616 36.37 -50.79 -7.72
C ASP A 616 37.48 -50.31 -6.77
N PHE A 617 38.71 -50.83 -6.97
CA PHE A 617 39.91 -50.45 -6.22
C PHE A 617 40.38 -49.01 -6.48
N VAL A 618 39.98 -48.37 -7.59
CA VAL A 618 40.39 -47.00 -7.94
C VAL A 618 39.56 -45.93 -7.20
N LEU A 619 38.44 -46.33 -6.57
CA LEU A 619 37.47 -45.42 -5.94
C LEU A 619 37.60 -45.32 -4.41
N ILE A 620 38.46 -46.13 -3.80
CA ILE A 620 38.78 -46.06 -2.37
C ILE A 620 39.65 -44.81 -2.18
N ASP A 621 39.05 -43.78 -1.58
CA ASP A 621 39.78 -42.56 -1.22
C ASP A 621 40.80 -42.89 -0.13
N GLN A 622 42.02 -42.37 -0.28
CA GLN A 622 43.21 -42.66 0.52
C GLN A 622 43.15 -42.06 1.95
N ARG A 623 42.09 -42.33 2.70
CA ARG A 623 41.96 -41.88 4.10
C ARG A 623 41.85 -43.01 5.13
N GLU A 624 41.86 -44.27 4.73
CA GLU A 624 41.92 -45.43 5.65
C GLU A 624 43.35 -45.99 5.88
N VAL A 625 44.39 -45.25 5.48
CA VAL A 625 45.78 -45.56 5.86
C VAL A 625 46.47 -44.28 6.34
N ALA A 626 46.16 -43.86 7.57
CA ALA A 626 47.03 -43.07 8.46
C ALA A 626 46.43 -43.01 9.87
#